data_AF-A0A2V6D896-F1
#
_entry.id   AF-A0A2V6D896-F1
#
_cell.length_a   1.000
_cell.length_b   1.000
_cell.length_c   1.000
_cell.angle_alpha   90.00
_cell.angle_beta   90.00
_cell.angle_gamma   90.00
#
_symmetry.space_group_name_H-M   'P 1'
#
loop_
_entity.id
_entity.type
_entity.pdbx_description
1 polymer ?
#
loop_
_entity_poly.entity_id
_entity_poly.type
_entity_poly.pdbx_seq_one_letter_code
_entity_poly.pdbx_strand_id
1 'polypeptide(L)'
;QGRTLQQFPFAYIVPEKIWAPVTQTFLIPPDLKEYYSLGAWNGACMDCHVTQGQSRFVEGNRWDSQVAEFGIACEACHSEGRQHIDQNRNPIRRFTLHLTTKTDPTITNPSRLKGADSALDCGQCHSVWAFNNMPDKIDFNRHGSDFRPGAHDLAQRFVVQPNAPDHSEQKDFIRRSEPDFFSNRFWGDGMIRVTGREFNGVQASPCFRGGEFSCISCHEMHLDSPGQTSVQRWARTAQLKPKMDSDAACLQCHQTMATNITAHTHHDKNSSGSRCYNCHMPRTTFGLLHAIRSHQVSSPTVKESVDYGRPNACNLCHLDQTLAWTAEKLGAWYHQPVPQLAPDDQNIAAAVQWILKGDAGQRVLIAWGMGWESAQQTAGRDWLYPYLIYSLNDPYAAVRFDAWKSLQTLV
;
A
#
# COMPACT_ATOMS: atom_id res chain seq x y z
N GLN A 1 -5.04 -23.80 29.49
CA GLN A 1 -4.03 -23.64 28.41
C GLN A 1 -4.47 -22.42 27.59
N GLY A 2 -3.63 -21.39 27.45
CA GLY A 2 -4.01 -20.14 26.79
C GLY A 2 -4.07 -20.27 25.27
N ARG A 3 -4.84 -19.41 24.61
CA ARG A 3 -4.89 -19.30 23.13
C ARG A 3 -3.78 -18.38 22.59
N THR A 4 -2.64 -18.34 23.27
CA THR A 4 -1.47 -17.57 22.88
C THR A 4 -0.78 -18.24 21.70
N LEU A 5 -0.52 -17.48 20.64
CA LEU A 5 0.19 -17.95 19.46
C LEU A 5 1.61 -17.38 19.40
N GLN A 6 2.53 -18.16 18.84
CA GLN A 6 3.85 -17.72 18.45
C GLN A 6 4.02 -17.92 16.95
N GLN A 7 4.52 -16.90 16.27
CA GLN A 7 4.82 -17.00 14.85
C GLN A 7 6.00 -17.94 14.63
N PHE A 8 5.89 -18.82 13.64
CA PHE A 8 7.01 -19.63 13.19
C PHE A 8 8.14 -18.70 12.68
N PRO A 9 9.41 -18.86 13.12
CA PRO A 9 10.45 -17.87 12.89
C PRO A 9 10.99 -17.81 11.45
N PHE A 10 10.51 -18.68 10.55
CA PHE A 10 10.86 -18.66 9.13
C PHE A 10 9.63 -18.41 8.26
N ALA A 11 9.82 -17.65 7.18
CA ALA A 11 8.86 -17.47 6.11
C ALA A 11 9.34 -18.22 4.86
N TYR A 12 8.38 -18.74 4.09
CA TYR A 12 8.65 -19.32 2.78
C TYR A 12 8.37 -18.29 1.70
N ILE A 13 9.40 -17.89 0.96
CA ILE A 13 9.30 -16.95 -0.13
C ILE A 13 8.91 -17.74 -1.39
N VAL A 14 7.61 -17.71 -1.72
CA VAL A 14 6.99 -18.60 -2.72
C VAL A 14 7.61 -18.48 -4.12
N PRO A 15 7.82 -17.28 -4.69
CA PRO A 15 8.35 -17.17 -6.06
C PRO A 15 9.77 -17.73 -6.20
N GLU A 16 10.60 -17.54 -5.17
CA GLU A 16 12.00 -17.95 -5.13
C GLU A 16 12.18 -19.38 -4.58
N LYS A 17 11.14 -19.95 -3.97
CA LYS A 17 11.14 -21.29 -3.36
C LYS A 17 12.20 -21.47 -2.29
N ILE A 18 12.40 -20.45 -1.45
CA ILE A 18 13.39 -20.47 -0.37
C ILE A 18 12.74 -20.18 0.98
N TRP A 19 13.31 -20.76 2.04
CA TRP A 19 13.02 -20.36 3.41
C TRP A 19 13.98 -19.26 3.85
N ALA A 20 13.46 -18.25 4.51
CA ALA A 20 14.25 -17.18 5.12
C ALA A 20 13.74 -16.89 6.55
N PRO A 21 14.61 -16.47 7.48
CA PRO A 21 14.16 -15.96 8.76
C PRO A 21 13.17 -14.81 8.52
N VAL A 22 12.05 -14.79 9.26
CA VAL A 22 11.02 -13.75 9.11
C VAL A 22 11.61 -12.35 9.29
N THR A 23 12.57 -12.18 10.21
CA THR A 23 13.26 -10.90 10.43
C THR A 23 14.05 -10.40 9.20
N GLN A 24 14.33 -11.27 8.24
CA GLN A 24 15.04 -10.95 7.00
C GLN A 24 14.09 -10.75 5.80
N THR A 25 12.78 -10.97 5.97
CA THR A 25 11.77 -10.76 4.91
C THR A 25 11.12 -9.36 4.96
N PHE A 26 11.58 -8.52 5.87
CA PHE A 26 11.15 -7.13 6.03
C PHE A 26 12.36 -6.21 6.03
N LEU A 27 12.11 -4.91 5.83
CA LEU A 27 13.13 -3.87 5.94
C LEU A 27 13.34 -3.52 7.43
N ILE A 28 13.95 -4.44 8.17
CA ILE A 28 14.20 -4.34 9.62
C ILE A 28 15.67 -3.98 9.86
N PRO A 29 15.97 -3.04 10.79
CA PRO A 29 17.35 -2.74 11.20
C PRO A 29 18.11 -3.99 11.67
N PRO A 30 19.40 -4.13 11.31
CA PRO A 30 20.17 -5.35 11.55
C PRO A 30 20.42 -5.66 13.04
N ASP A 31 20.30 -4.66 13.91
CA ASP A 31 20.48 -4.74 15.35
C ASP A 31 19.21 -5.21 16.10
N LEU A 32 18.06 -5.25 15.42
CA LEU A 32 16.80 -5.70 16.00
C LEU A 32 16.73 -7.24 16.01
N LYS A 33 17.08 -7.85 17.15
CA LYS A 33 17.18 -9.31 17.30
C LYS A 33 15.85 -10.02 17.50
N GLU A 34 14.87 -9.36 18.14
CA GLU A 34 13.52 -9.91 18.36
C GLU A 34 12.46 -8.95 17.83
N TYR A 35 11.69 -9.40 16.85
CA TYR A 35 10.61 -8.60 16.26
C TYR A 35 9.21 -9.17 16.57
N TYR A 36 9.09 -10.50 16.69
CA TYR A 36 7.82 -11.16 16.98
C TYR A 36 7.92 -12.02 18.25
N SER A 37 7.42 -11.48 19.35
CA SER A 37 7.33 -12.17 20.64
C SER A 37 6.15 -13.13 20.69
N LEU A 38 6.19 -14.05 21.67
CA LEU A 38 5.05 -14.89 22.03
C LEU A 38 3.81 -14.00 22.32
N GLY A 39 2.72 -14.21 21.58
CA GLY A 39 1.50 -13.42 21.69
C GLY A 39 1.42 -12.20 20.77
N ALA A 40 2.44 -11.90 19.97
CA ALA A 40 2.41 -10.77 19.03
C ALA A 40 1.27 -10.88 18.01
N TRP A 41 0.98 -12.10 17.52
CA TRP A 41 -0.14 -12.33 16.61
C TRP A 41 -1.48 -11.97 17.27
N ASN A 42 -1.67 -12.37 18.53
CA ASN A 42 -2.90 -12.10 19.29
C ASN A 42 -3.12 -10.61 19.55
N GLY A 43 -2.04 -9.86 19.82
CA GLY A 43 -2.14 -8.46 20.22
C GLY A 43 -2.12 -7.43 19.09
N ALA A 44 -1.77 -7.84 17.86
CA ALA A 44 -1.60 -6.89 16.75
C ALA A 44 -1.99 -7.45 15.37
N CYS A 45 -1.65 -8.70 15.05
CA CYS A 45 -1.90 -9.23 13.70
C CYS A 45 -3.36 -9.60 13.47
N MET A 46 -4.01 -10.18 14.50
CA MET A 46 -5.37 -10.66 14.37
C MET A 46 -6.37 -9.53 14.10
N ASP A 47 -6.07 -8.30 14.51
CA ASP A 47 -6.89 -7.10 14.30
C ASP A 47 -7.25 -6.87 12.81
N CYS A 48 -6.44 -7.40 11.89
CA CYS A 48 -6.69 -7.30 10.46
C CYS A 48 -6.72 -8.65 9.73
N HIS A 49 -6.44 -9.78 10.39
CA HIS A 49 -6.22 -11.10 9.74
C HIS A 49 -7.30 -12.15 10.09
N VAL A 50 -8.33 -11.75 10.82
CA VAL A 50 -9.47 -12.60 11.19
C VAL A 50 -10.76 -11.79 11.10
N THR A 51 -11.90 -12.48 11.06
CA THR A 51 -13.21 -11.82 11.07
C THR A 51 -13.79 -11.84 12.48
N GLN A 52 -14.20 -10.67 12.97
CA GLN A 52 -14.72 -10.46 14.33
C GLN A 52 -13.76 -10.97 15.42
N GLY A 53 -12.48 -10.59 15.31
CA GLY A 53 -11.44 -10.96 16.27
C GLY A 53 -11.54 -10.23 17.61
N GLN A 54 -11.24 -10.96 18.68
CA GLN A 54 -11.11 -10.42 20.04
C GLN A 54 -9.80 -10.91 20.63
N SER A 55 -8.84 -10.01 20.88
CA SER A 55 -7.52 -10.39 21.40
C SER A 55 -7.58 -10.98 22.80
N ARG A 56 -8.37 -10.37 23.70
CA ARG A 56 -8.63 -10.78 25.08
C ARG A 56 -7.33 -11.08 25.86
N PHE A 57 -6.55 -10.02 26.07
CA PHE A 57 -5.35 -10.07 26.89
C PHE A 57 -5.69 -10.51 28.32
N VAL A 58 -4.88 -11.41 28.89
CA VAL A 58 -5.07 -11.90 30.26
C VAL A 58 -3.98 -11.34 31.18
N GLU A 59 -2.75 -11.82 31.05
CA GLU A 59 -1.58 -11.36 31.83
C GLU A 59 -0.28 -11.87 31.19
N GLY A 60 0.84 -11.15 31.36
CA GLY A 60 2.13 -11.54 30.78
C GLY A 60 2.05 -11.75 29.27
N ASN A 61 2.38 -12.95 28.78
CA ASN A 61 2.20 -13.35 27.38
C ASN A 61 0.95 -14.23 27.16
N ARG A 62 -0.02 -14.22 28.08
CA ARG A 62 -1.21 -15.08 28.02
C ARG A 62 -2.39 -14.35 27.40
N TRP A 63 -2.98 -14.99 26.40
CA TRP A 63 -4.14 -14.51 25.66
C TRP A 63 -5.25 -15.56 25.66
N ASP A 64 -6.51 -15.12 25.62
CA ASP A 64 -7.70 -15.96 25.41
C ASP A 64 -8.45 -15.49 24.16
N SER A 65 -7.72 -15.33 23.05
CA SER A 65 -8.27 -14.74 21.85
C SER A 65 -9.43 -15.54 21.27
N GLN A 66 -10.45 -14.86 20.78
CA GLN A 66 -11.62 -15.45 20.12
C GLN A 66 -11.74 -14.89 18.71
N VAL A 67 -12.20 -15.72 17.78
CA VAL A 67 -12.41 -15.37 16.38
C VAL A 67 -13.70 -16.03 15.91
N ALA A 68 -14.49 -15.34 15.10
CA ALA A 68 -15.64 -15.98 14.46
C ALA A 68 -15.18 -16.85 13.28
N GLU A 69 -14.26 -16.34 12.47
CA GLU A 69 -13.73 -17.02 11.30
C GLU A 69 -12.27 -16.62 11.01
N PHE A 70 -11.48 -17.56 10.48
CA PHE A 70 -10.12 -17.30 10.04
C PHE A 70 -10.10 -16.74 8.62
N GLY A 71 -9.23 -15.75 8.40
CA GLY A 71 -9.12 -15.05 7.14
C GLY A 71 -9.98 -13.79 7.11
N ILE A 72 -10.12 -13.24 5.91
CA ILE A 72 -11.05 -12.13 5.65
C ILE A 72 -12.31 -12.76 5.05
N ALA A 73 -13.31 -13.02 5.91
CA ALA A 73 -14.57 -13.64 5.54
C ALA A 73 -15.60 -12.57 5.12
N CYS A 74 -16.76 -13.00 4.64
CA CYS A 74 -17.81 -12.13 4.11
C CYS A 74 -18.12 -10.96 5.05
N GLU A 75 -18.27 -11.23 6.35
CA GLU A 75 -18.67 -10.23 7.35
C GLU A 75 -17.57 -9.21 7.70
N ALA A 76 -16.34 -9.39 7.20
CA ALA A 76 -15.31 -8.36 7.30
C ALA A 76 -15.62 -7.15 6.41
N CYS A 77 -16.36 -7.35 5.30
CA CYS A 77 -16.77 -6.27 4.39
C CYS A 77 -18.29 -6.11 4.28
N HIS A 78 -19.07 -7.10 4.72
CA HIS A 78 -20.52 -7.12 4.66
C HIS A 78 -21.12 -7.22 6.06
N SER A 79 -21.48 -6.09 6.68
CA SER A 79 -22.10 -6.07 8.02
C SER A 79 -23.52 -6.67 8.03
N GLU A 80 -23.98 -7.06 9.23
CA GLU A 80 -25.35 -7.50 9.53
C GLU A 80 -25.77 -8.89 8.98
N GLY A 81 -24.83 -9.83 8.85
CA GLY A 81 -25.09 -11.17 8.31
C GLY A 81 -26.15 -11.97 9.08
N ARG A 82 -26.21 -11.87 10.42
CA ARG A 82 -27.26 -12.54 11.22
C ARG A 82 -28.66 -11.99 10.90
N GLN A 83 -28.82 -10.66 10.88
CA GLN A 83 -30.10 -10.03 10.55
C GLN A 83 -30.53 -10.42 9.13
N HIS A 84 -29.59 -10.43 8.19
CA HIS A 84 -29.82 -10.87 6.82
C HIS A 84 -30.35 -12.30 6.75
N ILE A 85 -29.70 -13.24 7.42
CA ILE A 85 -30.13 -14.65 7.45
C ILE A 85 -31.53 -14.78 8.06
N ASP A 86 -31.77 -14.17 9.23
CA ASP A 86 -33.03 -14.31 9.96
C ASP A 86 -34.22 -13.77 9.14
N GLN A 87 -34.06 -12.64 8.46
CA GLN A 87 -35.11 -12.10 7.61
C GLN A 87 -35.32 -12.95 6.35
N ASN A 88 -34.26 -13.50 5.75
CA ASN A 88 -34.35 -14.31 4.54
C ASN A 88 -34.78 -15.76 4.77
N ARG A 89 -34.93 -16.21 6.01
CA ARG A 89 -35.68 -17.44 6.33
C ARG A 89 -37.13 -17.37 5.86
N ASN A 90 -37.70 -16.17 5.73
CA ASN A 90 -39.04 -15.99 5.18
C ASN A 90 -39.03 -16.10 3.63
N PRO A 91 -39.64 -17.14 3.02
CA PRO A 91 -39.66 -17.29 1.57
C PRO A 91 -40.45 -16.18 0.86
N ILE A 92 -41.53 -15.66 1.47
CA ILE A 92 -42.33 -14.57 0.88
C ILE A 92 -41.46 -13.34 0.69
N ARG A 93 -40.64 -13.00 1.70
CA ARG A 93 -39.67 -11.89 1.60
C ARG A 93 -38.67 -12.11 0.47
N ARG A 94 -38.06 -13.29 0.37
CA ARG A 94 -37.09 -13.61 -0.69
C ARG A 94 -37.69 -13.47 -2.09
N PHE A 95 -38.87 -14.05 -2.31
CA PHE A 95 -39.57 -13.92 -3.59
C PHE A 95 -39.99 -12.48 -3.88
N THR A 96 -40.43 -11.73 -2.87
CA THR A 96 -40.77 -10.31 -3.03
C THR A 96 -39.57 -9.49 -3.47
N LEU A 97 -38.41 -9.66 -2.82
CA LEU A 97 -37.17 -8.96 -3.22
C LEU A 97 -36.72 -9.34 -4.63
N HIS A 98 -36.74 -10.64 -4.95
CA HIS A 98 -36.38 -11.14 -6.28
C HIS A 98 -37.27 -10.54 -7.38
N LEU A 99 -38.60 -10.55 -7.18
CA LEU A 99 -39.58 -10.07 -8.16
C LEU A 99 -39.63 -8.55 -8.27
N THR A 100 -39.31 -7.84 -7.20
CA THR A 100 -39.32 -6.35 -7.20
C THR A 100 -38.00 -5.76 -7.67
N THR A 101 -36.97 -6.57 -7.98
CA THR A 101 -35.57 -6.15 -8.22
C THR A 101 -34.98 -5.28 -7.11
N LYS A 102 -35.66 -5.21 -5.97
CA LYS A 102 -35.19 -4.46 -4.81
C LYS A 102 -34.03 -5.22 -4.19
N THR A 103 -32.99 -4.48 -3.89
CA THR A 103 -31.84 -5.05 -3.21
C THR A 103 -32.19 -5.35 -1.76
N ASP A 104 -31.53 -6.35 -1.17
CA ASP A 104 -31.69 -6.63 0.25
C ASP A 104 -30.94 -5.55 1.07
N PRO A 105 -31.64 -4.73 1.90
CA PRO A 105 -31.00 -3.68 2.68
C PRO A 105 -30.43 -4.18 4.01
N THR A 106 -30.61 -5.47 4.34
CA THR A 106 -30.19 -6.04 5.64
C THR A 106 -28.72 -6.42 5.69
N ILE A 107 -28.01 -6.32 4.57
CA ILE A 107 -26.58 -6.60 4.50
C ILE A 107 -25.92 -5.47 3.74
N THR A 108 -24.84 -4.94 4.31
CA THR A 108 -24.10 -3.86 3.65
C THR A 108 -23.45 -4.39 2.38
N ASN A 109 -23.42 -3.56 1.33
CA ASN A 109 -22.70 -3.86 0.10
C ASN A 109 -21.80 -2.67 -0.25
N PRO A 110 -20.47 -2.82 -0.20
CA PRO A 110 -19.53 -1.73 -0.47
C PRO A 110 -19.71 -1.05 -1.84
N SER A 111 -20.28 -1.76 -2.84
CA SER A 111 -20.56 -1.19 -4.17
C SER A 111 -21.73 -0.21 -4.21
N ARG A 112 -22.49 -0.09 -3.13
CA ARG A 112 -23.63 0.83 -2.99
C ARG A 112 -23.35 2.00 -2.06
N LEU A 113 -22.16 2.03 -1.48
CA LEU A 113 -21.72 3.09 -0.58
C LEU A 113 -21.10 4.23 -1.39
N LYS A 114 -21.03 5.42 -0.78
CA LYS A 114 -20.21 6.52 -1.31
C LYS A 114 -18.74 6.14 -1.26
N GLY A 115 -17.91 6.79 -2.08
CA GLY A 115 -16.51 6.45 -2.24
C GLY A 115 -15.73 6.41 -0.93
N ALA A 116 -15.96 7.37 -0.04
CA ALA A 116 -15.28 7.44 1.26
C ALA A 116 -15.62 6.26 2.18
N ASP A 117 -16.91 5.96 2.36
CA ASP A 117 -17.38 4.87 3.23
C ASP A 117 -16.98 3.51 2.64
N SER A 118 -17.16 3.35 1.32
CA SER A 118 -16.72 2.17 0.55
C SER A 118 -15.22 1.90 0.71
N ALA A 119 -14.40 2.96 0.69
CA ALA A 119 -12.97 2.83 0.87
C ALA A 119 -12.58 2.57 2.33
N LEU A 120 -13.33 3.09 3.30
CA LEU A 120 -13.09 2.86 4.72
C LEU A 120 -13.32 1.40 5.12
N ASP A 121 -14.25 0.70 4.46
CA ASP A 121 -14.43 -0.75 4.62
C ASP A 121 -13.13 -1.53 4.35
N CYS A 122 -12.32 -1.07 3.38
CA CYS A 122 -10.97 -1.59 3.15
C CYS A 122 -9.95 -0.99 4.12
N GLY A 123 -10.11 0.30 4.43
CA GLY A 123 -9.26 1.10 5.32
C GLY A 123 -9.19 0.59 6.75
N GLN A 124 -10.17 -0.17 7.25
CA GLN A 124 -10.10 -0.80 8.58
C GLN A 124 -8.86 -1.70 8.76
N CYS A 125 -8.34 -2.24 7.65
CA CYS A 125 -7.13 -3.08 7.58
C CYS A 125 -6.02 -2.42 6.76
N HIS A 126 -6.34 -1.85 5.60
CA HIS A 126 -5.39 -1.28 4.65
C HIS A 126 -4.99 0.16 4.97
N SER A 127 -4.87 0.50 6.25
CA SER A 127 -4.47 1.84 6.71
C SER A 127 -3.55 1.79 7.91
N VAL A 128 -2.80 2.87 8.12
CA VAL A 128 -2.13 3.13 9.38
C VAL A 128 -3.18 3.74 10.29
N TRP A 129 -3.57 3.03 11.34
CA TRP A 129 -4.54 3.49 12.30
C TRP A 129 -3.94 3.52 13.71
N ALA A 130 -4.58 4.28 14.59
CA ALA A 130 -4.30 4.30 16.03
C ALA A 130 -5.63 4.35 16.80
N PHE A 131 -5.60 3.89 18.05
CA PHE A 131 -6.76 4.01 18.95
C PHE A 131 -6.97 5.48 19.35
N ASN A 132 -8.23 5.90 19.48
CA ASN A 132 -8.53 7.28 19.86
C ASN A 132 -8.03 7.60 21.28
N ASN A 133 -8.08 6.60 22.17
CA ASN A 133 -7.70 6.68 23.58
C ASN A 133 -7.50 5.27 24.18
N MET A 134 -7.08 5.19 25.46
CA MET A 134 -6.86 3.92 26.15
C MET A 134 -8.15 3.13 26.46
N PRO A 135 -9.28 3.74 26.89
CA PRO A 135 -10.56 3.05 26.99
C PRO A 135 -10.96 2.30 25.72
N ASP A 136 -10.90 2.95 24.56
CA ASP A 136 -11.23 2.37 23.26
C ASP A 136 -10.31 1.18 22.92
N LYS A 137 -9.01 1.29 23.24
CA LYS A 137 -8.06 0.17 23.10
C LYS A 137 -8.43 -1.02 23.99
N ILE A 138 -8.83 -0.79 25.24
CA ILE A 138 -9.22 -1.84 26.18
C ILE A 138 -10.50 -2.53 25.70
N ASP A 139 -11.46 -1.73 25.23
CA ASP A 139 -12.72 -2.23 24.73
C ASP A 139 -12.53 -3.06 23.45
N PHE A 140 -11.78 -2.53 22.47
CA PHE A 140 -11.40 -3.26 21.25
C PHE A 140 -10.72 -4.58 21.56
N ASN A 141 -9.79 -4.58 22.52
CA ASN A 141 -9.10 -5.80 22.93
C ASN A 141 -10.06 -6.87 23.49
N ARG A 142 -11.08 -6.47 24.25
CA ARG A 142 -11.98 -7.40 24.97
C ARG A 142 -13.17 -7.86 24.13
N HIS A 143 -13.73 -6.96 23.34
CA HIS A 143 -15.00 -7.15 22.63
C HIS A 143 -14.85 -7.16 21.11
N GLY A 144 -13.67 -6.76 20.59
CA GLY A 144 -13.40 -6.65 19.18
C GLY A 144 -13.77 -5.27 18.63
N SER A 145 -13.73 -5.16 17.30
CA SER A 145 -14.03 -3.90 16.62
C SER A 145 -15.52 -3.56 16.64
N ASP A 146 -15.82 -2.34 17.08
CA ASP A 146 -17.15 -1.72 16.95
C ASP A 146 -17.42 -1.20 15.54
N PHE A 147 -16.37 -1.01 14.72
CA PHE A 147 -16.55 -0.70 13.31
C PHE A 147 -17.45 -1.73 12.62
N ARG A 148 -18.39 -1.22 11.83
CA ARG A 148 -19.26 -2.01 10.95
C ARG A 148 -19.05 -1.51 9.53
N PRO A 149 -18.74 -2.38 8.57
CA PRO A 149 -18.69 -1.99 7.16
C PRO A 149 -19.93 -1.19 6.77
N GLY A 150 -19.73 -0.08 6.06
CA GLY A 150 -20.73 0.95 5.78
C GLY A 150 -20.76 2.14 6.73
N ALA A 151 -19.99 2.13 7.82
CA ALA A 151 -19.86 3.26 8.73
C ALA A 151 -18.94 4.36 8.17
N HIS A 152 -19.10 5.58 8.70
CA HIS A 152 -18.35 6.77 8.29
C HIS A 152 -17.00 6.95 9.03
N ASP A 153 -16.78 6.21 10.11
CA ASP A 153 -15.57 6.23 10.94
C ASP A 153 -15.26 4.82 11.48
N LEU A 154 -14.08 4.63 12.08
CA LEU A 154 -13.63 3.33 12.64
C LEU A 154 -14.03 3.12 14.12
N ALA A 155 -14.97 3.92 14.64
CA ALA A 155 -15.46 3.95 16.02
C ALA A 155 -14.35 4.17 17.08
N GLN A 156 -13.62 3.11 17.44
CA GLN A 156 -12.59 3.09 18.50
C GLN A 156 -11.21 3.58 18.02
N ARG A 157 -11.08 3.85 16.72
CA ARG A 157 -9.80 4.13 16.05
C ARG A 157 -9.96 5.26 15.05
N PHE A 158 -8.84 5.81 14.61
CA PHE A 158 -8.77 6.75 13.51
C PHE A 158 -7.63 6.39 12.56
N VAL A 159 -7.77 6.76 11.29
CA VAL A 159 -6.69 6.62 10.31
C VAL A 159 -5.68 7.74 10.52
N VAL A 160 -4.44 7.37 10.79
CA VAL A 160 -3.34 8.29 11.04
C VAL A 160 -2.85 8.84 9.71
N GLN A 161 -3.10 10.13 9.45
CA GLN A 161 -2.49 10.87 8.34
C GLN A 161 -1.58 11.98 8.90
N PRO A 162 -0.26 11.99 8.62
CA PRO A 162 0.69 12.86 9.31
C PRO A 162 0.40 14.36 9.13
N ASN A 163 -0.02 14.74 7.91
CA ASN A 163 -0.19 16.12 7.49
C ASN A 163 -1.65 16.58 7.51
N ALA A 164 -2.57 15.73 7.96
CA ALA A 164 -3.97 16.13 8.16
C ALA A 164 -4.11 16.97 9.46
N PRO A 165 -5.05 17.92 9.53
CA PRO A 165 -5.23 18.78 10.71
C PRO A 165 -6.01 18.11 11.86
N ASP A 166 -6.50 16.89 11.67
CA ASP A 166 -7.28 16.12 12.62
C ASP A 166 -6.42 15.54 13.77
N HIS A 167 -7.04 15.04 14.84
CA HIS A 167 -6.39 14.22 15.88
C HIS A 167 -5.00 14.71 16.34
N SER A 168 -4.83 16.03 16.50
CA SER A 168 -3.52 16.65 16.76
C SER A 168 -2.91 16.15 18.07
N GLU A 169 -3.71 16.08 19.13
CA GLU A 169 -3.27 15.59 20.44
C GLU A 169 -2.80 14.13 20.41
N GLN A 170 -3.53 13.25 19.72
CA GLN A 170 -3.16 11.85 19.56
C GLN A 170 -1.88 11.71 18.74
N LYS A 171 -1.76 12.44 17.63
CA LYS A 171 -0.54 12.43 16.81
C LYS A 171 0.68 12.95 17.57
N ASP A 172 0.51 14.00 18.37
CA ASP A 172 1.57 14.53 19.22
C ASP A 172 1.97 13.53 20.31
N PHE A 173 1.01 12.80 20.88
CA PHE A 173 1.30 11.70 21.80
C PHE A 173 2.10 10.59 21.12
N ILE A 174 1.72 10.18 19.91
CA ILE A 174 2.45 9.18 19.12
C ILE A 174 3.89 9.66 18.86
N ARG A 175 4.09 10.92 18.45
CA ARG A 175 5.44 11.47 18.22
C ARG A 175 6.34 11.41 19.45
N ARG A 176 5.77 11.60 20.65
CA ARG A 176 6.53 11.54 21.91
C ARG A 176 6.78 10.10 22.39
N SER A 177 5.83 9.20 22.19
CA SER A 177 5.89 7.82 22.71
C SER A 177 6.55 6.83 21.75
N GLU A 178 6.45 7.07 20.45
CA GLU A 178 6.99 6.23 19.38
C GLU A 178 7.69 7.12 18.32
N PRO A 179 8.94 7.57 18.58
CA PRO A 179 9.64 8.53 17.72
C PRO A 179 9.73 8.12 16.24
N ASP A 180 9.88 6.82 15.98
CA ASP A 180 10.00 6.28 14.63
C ASP A 180 8.65 5.91 13.98
N PHE A 181 7.53 6.17 14.64
CA PHE A 181 6.21 5.74 14.15
C PHE A 181 5.95 6.24 12.72
N PHE A 182 6.22 7.53 12.50
CA PHE A 182 5.94 8.21 11.24
C PHE A 182 6.99 7.91 10.18
N SER A 183 8.29 8.05 10.49
CA SER A 183 9.39 7.84 9.54
C SER A 183 9.46 6.41 8.99
N ASN A 184 9.05 5.42 9.79
CA ASN A 184 8.99 4.02 9.35
C ASN A 184 7.81 3.72 8.44
N ARG A 185 6.77 4.56 8.40
CA ARG A 185 5.51 4.29 7.68
C ARG A 185 5.26 5.27 6.54
N PHE A 186 5.77 6.50 6.63
CA PHE A 186 5.54 7.57 5.68
C PHE A 186 6.86 8.21 5.24
N TRP A 187 6.88 8.69 4.01
CA TRP A 187 7.83 9.69 3.56
C TRP A 187 7.55 11.03 4.25
N GLY A 188 8.51 11.96 4.22
CA GLY A 188 8.39 13.26 4.90
C GLY A 188 7.22 14.13 4.42
N ASP A 189 6.74 13.92 3.19
CA ASP A 189 5.54 14.56 2.64
C ASP A 189 4.21 13.90 3.07
N GLY A 190 4.27 12.85 3.90
CA GLY A 190 3.11 12.10 4.38
C GLY A 190 2.59 11.04 3.40
N MET A 191 3.26 10.80 2.27
CA MET A 191 2.94 9.67 1.40
C MET A 191 3.37 8.36 2.07
N ILE A 192 2.53 7.32 2.01
CA ILE A 192 2.84 6.03 2.60
C ILE A 192 4.03 5.35 1.91
N ARG A 193 4.97 4.81 2.69
CA ARG A 193 6.17 4.13 2.17
C ARG A 193 6.19 2.62 2.41
N VAL A 194 5.18 2.08 3.09
CA VAL A 194 5.02 0.64 3.40
C VAL A 194 3.71 0.09 2.86
N THR A 195 3.69 -1.19 2.47
CA THR A 195 2.49 -1.86 1.91
C THR A 195 1.47 -2.25 2.98
N GLY A 196 0.26 -2.62 2.54
CA GLY A 196 -0.88 -2.96 3.39
C GLY A 196 -1.51 -1.72 4.00
N ARG A 197 -1.21 -0.53 3.47
CA ARG A 197 -1.55 0.79 4.00
C ARG A 197 -2.04 1.72 2.88
N GLU A 198 -2.59 1.12 1.82
CA GLU A 198 -2.96 1.79 0.58
C GLU A 198 -4.07 2.84 0.77
N PHE A 199 -4.97 2.66 1.75
CA PHE A 199 -6.05 3.61 2.03
C PHE A 199 -5.51 5.00 2.40
N ASN A 200 -4.38 5.09 3.12
CA ASN A 200 -3.71 6.37 3.39
C ASN A 200 -3.36 7.12 2.09
N GLY A 201 -2.91 6.39 1.06
CA GLY A 201 -2.62 6.97 -0.24
C GLY A 201 -3.88 7.36 -0.99
N VAL A 202 -4.90 6.49 -1.00
CA VAL A 202 -6.20 6.76 -1.63
C VAL A 202 -6.81 8.04 -1.04
N GLN A 203 -6.91 8.16 0.29
CA GLN A 203 -7.52 9.34 0.93
C GLN A 203 -6.77 10.65 0.64
N ALA A 204 -5.46 10.57 0.43
CA ALA A 204 -4.62 11.71 0.10
C ALA A 204 -4.68 12.09 -1.39
N SER A 205 -5.27 11.25 -2.24
CA SER A 205 -5.37 11.49 -3.68
C SER A 205 -6.41 12.57 -4.01
N PRO A 206 -6.15 13.46 -4.99
CA PRO A 206 -7.15 14.41 -5.47
C PRO A 206 -8.43 13.72 -5.97
N CYS A 207 -8.32 12.53 -6.56
CA CYS A 207 -9.45 11.73 -7.04
C CYS A 207 -10.43 11.36 -5.91
N PHE A 208 -9.94 11.12 -4.71
CA PHE A 208 -10.77 10.73 -3.56
C PHE A 208 -11.62 11.88 -3.04
N ARG A 209 -11.14 13.12 -3.15
CA ARG A 209 -11.89 14.32 -2.75
C ARG A 209 -13.18 14.52 -3.56
N GLY A 210 -13.30 13.89 -4.73
CA GLY A 210 -14.50 13.90 -5.55
C GLY A 210 -15.67 13.06 -5.01
N GLY A 211 -15.47 12.28 -3.94
CA GLY A 211 -16.54 11.60 -3.20
C GLY A 211 -17.01 10.25 -3.75
N GLU A 212 -16.79 9.96 -5.04
CA GLU A 212 -17.24 8.72 -5.70
C GLU A 212 -16.13 7.67 -5.88
N PHE A 213 -14.87 8.06 -5.70
CA PHE A 213 -13.72 7.16 -5.89
C PHE A 213 -13.45 6.30 -4.64
N SER A 214 -13.26 5.00 -4.81
CA SER A 214 -12.90 4.06 -3.76
C SER A 214 -11.99 2.93 -4.27
N CYS A 215 -11.60 2.01 -3.38
CA CYS A 215 -10.80 0.83 -3.73
C CYS A 215 -11.48 0.00 -4.83
N ILE A 216 -12.79 -0.19 -4.74
CA ILE A 216 -13.57 -0.98 -5.71
C ILE A 216 -13.85 -0.23 -7.01
N SER A 217 -13.39 1.02 -7.19
CA SER A 217 -13.35 1.64 -8.51
C SER A 217 -12.38 0.90 -9.43
N CYS A 218 -11.32 0.28 -8.88
CA CYS A 218 -10.32 -0.49 -9.63
C CYS A 218 -10.31 -1.97 -9.27
N HIS A 219 -10.58 -2.32 -8.01
CA HIS A 219 -10.54 -3.71 -7.54
C HIS A 219 -11.92 -4.38 -7.57
N GLU A 220 -11.93 -5.70 -7.69
CA GLU A 220 -13.11 -6.54 -7.46
C GLU A 220 -12.76 -7.62 -6.44
N MET A 221 -13.59 -7.78 -5.41
CA MET A 221 -13.35 -8.78 -4.37
C MET A 221 -13.92 -10.16 -4.73
N HIS A 222 -14.83 -10.18 -5.71
CA HIS A 222 -15.49 -11.37 -6.22
C HIS A 222 -15.37 -11.40 -7.75
N LEU A 223 -15.26 -12.60 -8.33
CA LEU A 223 -15.11 -12.82 -9.76
C LEU A 223 -16.45 -12.67 -10.50
N ASP A 224 -17.05 -11.49 -10.38
CA ASP A 224 -18.39 -11.20 -10.89
C ASP A 224 -18.36 -10.45 -12.23
N SER A 225 -17.25 -9.77 -12.57
CA SER A 225 -17.18 -8.93 -13.76
C SER A 225 -17.17 -9.75 -15.06
N PRO A 226 -18.03 -9.43 -16.04
CA PRO A 226 -17.96 -10.01 -17.38
C PRO A 226 -16.57 -9.80 -18.01
N GLY A 227 -15.88 -10.89 -18.34
CA GLY A 227 -14.53 -10.87 -18.90
C GLY A 227 -13.41 -11.16 -17.90
N GLN A 228 -13.69 -11.25 -16.60
CA GLN A 228 -12.76 -11.84 -15.64
C GLN A 228 -12.96 -13.36 -15.62
N THR A 229 -12.10 -14.11 -16.33
CA THR A 229 -12.30 -15.55 -16.55
C THR A 229 -11.32 -16.44 -15.79
N SER A 230 -10.36 -15.86 -15.04
CA SER A 230 -9.31 -16.64 -14.36
C SER A 230 -9.00 -16.10 -12.95
N VAL A 231 -9.20 -16.98 -11.96
CA VAL A 231 -8.77 -16.78 -10.57
C VAL A 231 -7.26 -16.46 -10.51
N GLN A 232 -6.46 -17.17 -11.31
CA GLN A 232 -5.00 -16.99 -11.33
C GLN A 232 -4.61 -15.62 -11.85
N ARG A 233 -5.26 -15.12 -12.92
CA ARG A 233 -5.03 -13.76 -13.41
C ARG A 233 -5.43 -12.74 -12.35
N TRP A 234 -6.65 -12.83 -11.84
CA TRP A 234 -7.17 -11.93 -10.80
C TRP A 234 -6.24 -11.84 -9.59
N ALA A 235 -5.77 -12.98 -9.07
CA ALA A 235 -4.81 -13.03 -7.97
C ALA A 235 -3.45 -12.38 -8.33
N ARG A 236 -2.93 -12.63 -9.54
CA ARG A 236 -1.65 -12.06 -10.00
C ARG A 236 -1.72 -10.57 -10.31
N THR A 237 -2.89 -10.06 -10.68
CA THR A 237 -3.13 -8.63 -10.91
C THR A 237 -3.71 -7.96 -9.67
N ALA A 238 -3.39 -8.43 -8.46
CA ALA A 238 -3.81 -7.82 -7.20
C ALA A 238 -5.33 -7.55 -7.10
N GLN A 239 -6.13 -8.50 -7.58
CA GLN A 239 -7.60 -8.44 -7.56
C GLN A 239 -8.21 -7.28 -8.36
N LEU A 240 -7.52 -6.81 -9.39
CA LEU A 240 -8.02 -5.77 -10.28
C LEU A 240 -9.16 -6.29 -11.18
N LYS A 241 -10.16 -5.42 -11.40
CA LYS A 241 -11.19 -5.62 -12.44
C LYS A 241 -10.56 -5.73 -13.83
N PRO A 242 -11.25 -6.32 -14.82
CA PRO A 242 -10.79 -6.33 -16.20
C PRO A 242 -10.35 -4.95 -16.69
N LYS A 243 -9.17 -4.88 -17.33
CA LYS A 243 -8.54 -3.67 -17.86
C LYS A 243 -8.07 -2.66 -16.81
N MET A 244 -8.28 -2.87 -15.51
CA MET A 244 -7.77 -1.95 -14.49
C MET A 244 -6.26 -2.07 -14.28
N ASP A 245 -5.61 -3.09 -14.86
CA ASP A 245 -4.16 -3.18 -15.06
C ASP A 245 -3.65 -2.29 -16.23
N SER A 246 -4.55 -1.61 -16.94
CA SER A 246 -4.29 -0.70 -18.07
C SER A 246 -4.67 0.74 -17.75
N ASP A 247 -4.22 1.70 -18.57
CA ASP A 247 -4.58 3.12 -18.39
C ASP A 247 -6.10 3.40 -18.51
N ALA A 248 -6.90 2.40 -18.94
CA ALA A 248 -8.36 2.45 -18.86
C ALA A 248 -8.88 2.78 -17.44
N ALA A 249 -8.15 2.38 -16.40
CA ALA A 249 -8.48 2.72 -15.01
C ALA A 249 -8.48 4.23 -14.74
N CYS A 250 -7.60 4.98 -15.40
CA CYS A 250 -7.52 6.43 -15.29
C CYS A 250 -8.48 7.09 -16.29
N LEU A 251 -8.52 6.57 -17.51
CA LEU A 251 -9.29 7.15 -18.62
C LEU A 251 -10.80 7.01 -18.47
N GLN A 252 -11.30 6.20 -17.53
CA GLN A 252 -12.74 6.18 -17.19
C GLN A 252 -13.26 7.57 -16.77
N CYS A 253 -12.43 8.34 -16.05
CA CYS A 253 -12.74 9.71 -15.61
C CYS A 253 -11.94 10.75 -16.40
N HIS A 254 -10.73 10.42 -16.87
CA HIS A 254 -9.83 11.34 -17.55
C HIS A 254 -9.85 11.17 -19.09
N GLN A 255 -11.04 11.10 -19.68
CA GLN A 255 -11.23 10.75 -21.09
C GLN A 255 -10.50 11.69 -22.06
N THR A 256 -10.38 12.98 -21.71
CA THR A 256 -9.69 13.99 -22.53
C THR A 256 -8.20 13.70 -22.70
N MET A 257 -7.59 12.92 -21.81
CA MET A 257 -6.18 12.52 -21.90
C MET A 257 -5.93 11.41 -22.93
N ALA A 258 -6.98 10.71 -23.39
CA ALA A 258 -6.85 9.58 -24.30
C ALA A 258 -6.40 10.00 -25.73
N THR A 259 -6.71 11.24 -26.14
CA THR A 259 -6.54 11.68 -27.53
C THR A 259 -5.11 12.10 -27.86
N ASN A 260 -4.36 12.62 -26.89
CA ASN A 260 -2.99 13.08 -27.11
C ASN A 260 -2.04 12.72 -25.96
N ILE A 261 -1.95 11.42 -25.66
CA ILE A 261 -1.13 10.92 -24.55
C ILE A 261 0.36 11.25 -24.71
N THR A 262 0.89 11.29 -25.93
CA THR A 262 2.30 11.64 -26.17
C THR A 262 2.57 13.12 -25.87
N ALA A 263 1.65 14.03 -26.18
CA ALA A 263 1.81 15.43 -25.76
C ALA A 263 1.70 15.59 -24.24
N HIS A 264 0.90 14.78 -23.56
CA HIS A 264 0.81 14.82 -22.11
C HIS A 264 2.04 14.22 -21.43
N THR A 265 2.51 13.06 -21.89
CA THR A 265 3.55 12.27 -21.23
C THR A 265 4.95 12.58 -21.74
N HIS A 266 5.08 13.19 -22.92
CA HIS A 266 6.35 13.39 -23.64
C HIS A 266 7.12 12.09 -23.94
N HIS A 267 6.38 10.98 -24.00
CA HIS A 267 6.92 9.66 -24.35
C HIS A 267 6.17 9.07 -25.55
N ASP A 268 6.82 8.13 -26.23
CA ASP A 268 6.17 7.35 -27.28
C ASP A 268 4.94 6.64 -26.75
N LYS A 269 3.82 6.73 -27.48
CA LYS A 269 2.48 6.27 -27.07
C LYS A 269 2.44 4.85 -26.48
N ASN A 270 3.26 3.96 -27.00
CA ASN A 270 3.28 2.54 -26.60
C ASN A 270 4.39 2.21 -25.60
N SER A 271 5.19 3.20 -25.18
CA SER A 271 6.28 3.02 -24.23
C SER A 271 5.77 2.92 -22.79
N SER A 272 6.62 2.38 -21.91
CA SER A 272 6.41 2.41 -20.46
C SER A 272 6.18 3.83 -19.93
N GLY A 273 6.79 4.85 -20.54
CA GLY A 273 6.67 6.25 -20.10
C GLY A 273 5.29 6.87 -20.38
N SER A 274 4.51 6.30 -21.31
CA SER A 274 3.13 6.76 -21.57
C SER A 274 2.07 6.13 -20.66
N ARG A 275 2.47 5.26 -19.72
CA ARG A 275 1.54 4.64 -18.76
C ARG A 275 1.23 5.59 -17.61
N CYS A 276 -0.04 5.95 -17.43
CA CYS A 276 -0.49 6.85 -16.35
C CYS A 276 0.03 6.40 -14.98
N TYR A 277 -0.04 5.10 -14.73
CA TYR A 277 0.45 4.47 -13.50
C TYR A 277 1.91 4.73 -13.18
N ASN A 278 2.80 4.78 -14.18
CA ASN A 278 4.24 4.88 -13.91
C ASN A 278 4.63 6.26 -13.39
N CYS A 279 3.92 7.30 -13.82
CA CYS A 279 4.16 8.67 -13.36
C CYS A 279 3.31 9.03 -12.14
N HIS A 280 2.02 8.66 -12.15
CA HIS A 280 1.07 9.11 -11.14
C HIS A 280 0.91 8.16 -9.95
N MET A 281 1.37 6.92 -10.07
CA MET A 281 1.38 5.91 -9.01
C MET A 281 2.76 5.24 -8.97
N PRO A 282 3.83 6.01 -8.70
CA PRO A 282 5.21 5.52 -8.77
C PRO A 282 5.46 4.44 -7.72
N ARG A 283 6.47 3.60 -7.96
CA ARG A 283 6.87 2.53 -7.03
C ARG A 283 7.72 3.06 -5.90
N THR A 284 7.07 3.75 -4.96
CA THR A 284 7.69 4.38 -3.78
C THR A 284 7.27 3.73 -2.47
N THR A 285 6.49 2.64 -2.54
CA THR A 285 6.07 1.84 -1.39
C THR A 285 6.83 0.53 -1.40
N PHE A 286 7.32 0.06 -0.25
CA PHE A 286 8.04 -1.21 -0.17
C PHE A 286 7.40 -2.17 0.84
N GLY A 287 7.41 -3.46 0.51
CA GLY A 287 7.02 -4.53 1.41
C GLY A 287 6.89 -5.85 0.68
N LEU A 288 6.84 -6.96 1.41
CA LEU A 288 6.83 -8.31 0.83
C LEU A 288 7.98 -8.55 -0.17
N LEU A 289 9.15 -7.96 0.10
CA LEU A 289 10.33 -7.99 -0.77
C LEU A 289 10.03 -7.54 -2.21
N HIS A 290 9.23 -6.47 -2.33
CA HIS A 290 8.82 -5.91 -3.61
C HIS A 290 8.54 -4.41 -3.53
N ALA A 291 8.88 -3.67 -4.60
CA ALA A 291 8.44 -2.29 -4.76
C ALA A 291 7.02 -2.24 -5.34
N ILE A 292 6.12 -1.61 -4.58
CA ILE A 292 4.69 -1.52 -4.84
C ILE A 292 4.33 -0.09 -5.24
N ARG A 293 3.32 0.04 -6.08
CA ARG A 293 2.81 1.35 -6.51
C ARG A 293 2.19 2.09 -5.32
N SER A 294 2.55 3.36 -5.19
CA SER A 294 1.81 4.26 -4.32
C SER A 294 0.37 4.36 -4.80
N HIS A 295 -0.58 4.28 -3.87
CA HIS A 295 -1.99 4.53 -4.14
C HIS A 295 -2.37 6.01 -3.94
N GLN A 296 -1.40 6.86 -3.63
CA GLN A 296 -1.57 8.30 -3.70
C GLN A 296 -1.32 8.77 -5.13
N VAL A 297 -2.41 9.01 -5.87
CA VAL A 297 -2.37 9.52 -7.23
C VAL A 297 -1.92 10.98 -7.19
N SER A 298 -0.71 11.26 -7.66
CA SER A 298 -0.11 12.61 -7.63
C SER A 298 0.63 12.93 -8.92
N SER A 299 0.88 14.20 -9.21
CA SER A 299 1.77 14.58 -10.31
C SER A 299 3.23 14.53 -9.85
N PRO A 300 4.16 13.99 -10.65
CA PRO A 300 5.57 13.92 -10.27
C PRO A 300 6.19 15.31 -10.16
N THR A 301 7.08 15.46 -9.19
CA THR A 301 7.88 16.67 -8.98
C THR A 301 9.26 16.31 -8.45
N VAL A 302 10.27 17.14 -8.69
CA VAL A 302 11.59 16.97 -8.06
C VAL A 302 11.59 17.36 -6.59
N LYS A 303 10.63 18.20 -6.16
CA LYS A 303 10.54 18.70 -4.77
C LYS A 303 10.43 17.56 -3.75
N GLU A 304 9.73 16.48 -4.09
CA GLU A 304 9.58 15.32 -3.20
C GLU A 304 10.90 14.60 -2.89
N SER A 305 11.82 14.58 -3.87
CA SER A 305 13.14 14.01 -3.72
C SER A 305 14.07 14.93 -2.93
N VAL A 306 14.03 16.23 -3.22
CA VAL A 306 14.89 17.23 -2.57
C VAL A 306 14.50 17.42 -1.11
N ASP A 307 13.22 17.59 -0.82
CA ASP A 307 12.75 17.94 0.53
C ASP A 307 12.65 16.73 1.46
N TYR A 308 12.29 15.56 0.90
CA TYR A 308 11.87 14.40 1.71
C TYR A 308 12.59 13.10 1.36
N GLY A 309 13.52 13.13 0.39
CA GLY A 309 14.24 11.94 -0.07
C GLY A 309 13.37 10.91 -0.80
N ARG A 310 12.09 11.19 -1.09
CA ARG A 310 11.23 10.25 -1.79
C ARG A 310 11.66 10.13 -3.26
N PRO A 311 11.96 8.93 -3.79
CA PRO A 311 12.28 8.79 -5.21
C PRO A 311 11.13 9.28 -6.09
N ASN A 312 11.44 10.14 -7.06
CA ASN A 312 10.45 10.62 -8.01
C ASN A 312 10.25 9.67 -9.18
N ALA A 313 9.07 9.75 -9.81
CA ALA A 313 8.67 8.82 -10.86
C ALA A 313 9.63 8.78 -12.06
N CYS A 314 10.25 9.91 -12.42
CA CYS A 314 11.15 10.00 -13.57
C CYS A 314 12.44 9.21 -13.31
N ASN A 315 13.08 9.46 -12.17
CA ASN A 315 14.34 8.80 -11.81
C ASN A 315 14.16 7.36 -11.31
N LEU A 316 12.95 6.79 -11.34
CA LEU A 316 12.71 5.36 -11.19
C LEU A 316 12.81 4.59 -12.52
N CYS A 317 12.77 5.29 -13.67
CA CYS A 317 13.06 4.74 -15.00
C CYS A 317 14.40 5.25 -15.53
N HIS A 318 14.62 6.56 -15.43
CA HIS A 318 15.85 7.25 -15.84
C HIS A 318 16.87 7.21 -14.71
N LEU A 319 17.33 6.00 -14.39
CA LEU A 319 18.26 5.73 -13.29
C LEU A 319 19.62 6.42 -13.52
N ASP A 320 19.96 6.69 -14.77
CA ASP A 320 21.19 7.34 -15.26
C ASP A 320 21.14 8.87 -15.17
N GLN A 321 19.99 9.45 -14.87
CA GLN A 321 19.78 10.90 -14.90
C GLN A 321 19.82 11.54 -13.50
N THR A 322 20.22 12.81 -13.45
CA THR A 322 20.30 13.61 -12.23
C THR A 322 18.93 14.19 -11.84
N LEU A 323 18.82 14.75 -10.63
CA LEU A 323 17.61 15.52 -10.26
C LEU A 323 17.52 16.83 -11.06
N ALA A 324 18.65 17.44 -11.42
CA ALA A 324 18.68 18.62 -12.29
C ALA A 324 18.09 18.34 -13.67
N TRP A 325 18.44 17.20 -14.27
CA TRP A 325 17.83 16.78 -15.54
C TRP A 325 16.31 16.66 -15.41
N THR A 326 15.82 16.00 -14.36
CA THR A 326 14.37 15.86 -14.13
C THR A 326 13.71 17.22 -13.92
N ALA A 327 14.34 18.13 -13.16
CA ALA A 327 13.80 19.46 -12.90
C ALA A 327 13.71 20.29 -14.18
N GLU A 328 14.73 20.22 -15.05
CA GLU A 328 14.74 20.88 -16.35
C GLU A 328 13.60 20.36 -17.25
N LYS A 329 13.42 19.03 -17.35
CA LYS A 329 12.34 18.43 -18.14
C LYS A 329 10.97 18.82 -17.63
N LEU A 330 10.73 18.71 -16.32
CA LEU A 330 9.44 19.11 -15.73
C LEU A 330 9.18 20.61 -15.85
N GLY A 331 10.22 21.45 -15.79
CA GLY A 331 10.13 22.89 -16.03
C GLY A 331 9.78 23.21 -17.49
N ALA A 332 10.43 22.54 -18.44
CA ALA A 332 10.17 22.74 -19.87
C ALA A 332 8.79 22.23 -20.31
N TRP A 333 8.35 21.08 -19.80
CA TRP A 333 7.11 20.42 -20.23
C TRP A 333 5.87 20.93 -19.50
N TYR A 334 5.98 21.20 -18.20
CA TYR A 334 4.83 21.48 -17.34
C TYR A 334 4.98 22.80 -16.56
N HIS A 335 6.01 23.60 -16.85
CA HIS A 335 6.26 24.88 -16.19
C HIS A 335 6.40 24.75 -14.66
N GLN A 336 6.89 23.62 -14.17
CA GLN A 336 7.19 23.45 -12.75
C GLN A 336 8.39 24.32 -12.34
N PRO A 337 8.38 24.90 -11.13
CA PRO A 337 9.54 25.63 -10.62
C PRO A 337 10.71 24.66 -10.40
N VAL A 338 11.91 25.10 -10.80
CA VAL A 338 13.16 24.38 -10.52
C VAL A 338 13.55 24.65 -9.07
N PRO A 339 13.58 23.63 -8.17
CA PRO A 339 13.99 23.84 -6.80
C PRO A 339 15.49 24.12 -6.72
N GLN A 340 15.96 24.62 -5.57
CA GLN A 340 17.39 24.70 -5.30
C GLN A 340 17.98 23.29 -5.16
N LEU A 341 19.01 22.99 -5.94
CA LEU A 341 19.63 21.65 -5.99
C LEU A 341 21.04 21.69 -5.40
N ALA A 342 21.38 20.68 -4.60
CA ALA A 342 22.74 20.49 -4.12
C ALA A 342 23.70 20.14 -5.29
N PRO A 343 25.02 20.31 -5.14
CA PRO A 343 25.98 19.96 -6.19
C PRO A 343 25.85 18.50 -6.67
N ASP A 344 25.64 17.54 -5.76
CA ASP A 344 25.45 16.14 -6.14
C ASP A 344 24.18 15.95 -6.98
N ASP A 345 23.09 16.64 -6.66
CA ASP A 345 21.81 16.56 -7.39
C ASP A 345 21.88 17.11 -8.82
N GLN A 346 22.90 17.92 -9.09
CA GLN A 346 23.18 18.46 -10.42
C GLN A 346 24.07 17.54 -11.25
N ASN A 347 25.00 16.82 -10.60
CA ASN A 347 26.11 16.16 -11.28
C ASN A 347 26.09 14.62 -11.19
N ILE A 348 25.34 14.05 -10.24
CA ILE A 348 25.29 12.61 -9.98
C ILE A 348 23.88 12.11 -10.20
N ALA A 349 23.76 11.00 -10.94
CA ALA A 349 22.49 10.34 -11.17
C ALA A 349 21.77 10.06 -9.85
N ALA A 350 20.48 10.37 -9.78
CA ALA A 350 19.72 10.32 -8.52
C ALA A 350 19.70 8.90 -7.94
N ALA A 351 19.58 7.87 -8.80
CA ALA A 351 19.63 6.47 -8.37
C ALA A 351 20.97 6.08 -7.75
N VAL A 352 22.09 6.59 -8.28
CA VAL A 352 23.44 6.36 -7.71
C VAL A 352 23.55 6.98 -6.32
N GLN A 353 23.03 8.19 -6.14
CA GLN A 353 22.98 8.80 -4.82
C GLN A 353 22.13 7.97 -3.84
N TRP A 354 20.93 7.59 -4.24
CA TRP A 354 20.01 6.83 -3.39
C TRP A 354 20.54 5.45 -3.02
N ILE A 355 21.19 4.72 -3.94
CA ILE A 355 21.72 3.38 -3.64
C ILE A 355 22.98 3.41 -2.76
N LEU A 356 23.79 4.47 -2.83
CA LEU A 356 25.04 4.59 -2.07
C LEU A 356 24.89 5.27 -0.71
N LYS A 357 24.10 6.35 -0.63
CA LYS A 357 23.96 7.18 0.59
C LYS A 357 22.52 7.30 1.11
N GLY A 358 21.53 6.77 0.39
CA GLY A 358 20.14 6.82 0.82
C GLY A 358 19.85 5.97 2.05
N ASP A 359 18.69 6.18 2.66
CA ASP A 359 18.18 5.31 3.73
C ASP A 359 17.88 3.89 3.20
N ALA A 360 17.60 2.94 4.10
CA ALA A 360 17.36 1.55 3.70
C ALA A 360 16.17 1.41 2.72
N GLY A 361 15.16 2.27 2.82
CA GLY A 361 13.99 2.26 1.95
C GLY A 361 14.30 2.81 0.56
N GLN A 362 15.14 3.84 0.46
CA GLN A 362 15.65 4.32 -0.82
C GLN A 362 16.53 3.25 -1.48
N ARG A 363 17.49 2.68 -0.74
CA ARG A 363 18.41 1.66 -1.27
C ARG A 363 17.67 0.43 -1.77
N VAL A 364 16.67 -0.07 -1.04
CA VAL A 364 15.89 -1.24 -1.48
C VAL A 364 15.03 -0.94 -2.71
N LEU A 365 14.41 0.24 -2.79
CA LEU A 365 13.64 0.65 -3.96
C LEU A 365 14.50 0.78 -5.22
N ILE A 366 15.73 1.30 -5.08
CA ILE A 366 16.65 1.41 -6.21
C ILE A 366 17.28 0.06 -6.57
N ALA A 367 17.67 -0.76 -5.58
CA ALA A 367 18.11 -2.12 -5.84
C ALA A 367 17.05 -2.91 -6.62
N TRP A 368 15.78 -2.83 -6.22
CA TRP A 368 14.66 -3.40 -6.96
C TRP A 368 14.48 -2.75 -8.34
N GLY A 369 14.54 -1.42 -8.41
CA GLY A 369 14.34 -0.64 -9.64
C GLY A 369 15.37 -0.92 -10.73
N MET A 370 16.62 -1.20 -10.35
CA MET A 370 17.67 -1.65 -11.27
C MET A 370 17.38 -3.03 -11.89
N GLY A 371 16.48 -3.82 -11.31
CA GLY A 371 15.96 -5.07 -11.88
C GLY A 371 14.67 -4.91 -12.69
N TRP A 372 14.09 -3.71 -12.72
CA TRP A 372 12.85 -3.47 -13.44
C TRP A 372 13.11 -3.26 -14.93
N GLU A 373 12.48 -4.09 -15.77
CA GLU A 373 12.66 -4.09 -17.23
C GLU A 373 12.55 -2.70 -17.86
N SER A 374 11.52 -1.92 -17.51
CA SER A 374 11.35 -0.57 -18.06
C SER A 374 12.50 0.36 -17.72
N ALA A 375 13.07 0.26 -16.51
CA ALA A 375 14.19 1.09 -16.10
C ALA A 375 15.48 0.66 -16.81
N GLN A 376 15.72 -0.65 -16.95
CA GLN A 376 16.85 -1.18 -17.71
C GLN A 376 16.84 -0.79 -19.19
N GLN A 377 15.67 -0.86 -19.83
CA GLN A 377 15.50 -0.43 -21.22
C GLN A 377 15.73 1.08 -21.40
N THR A 378 15.44 1.86 -20.35
CA THR A 378 15.55 3.33 -20.39
C THR A 378 16.96 3.82 -20.09
N ALA A 379 17.58 3.28 -19.04
CA ALA A 379 18.85 3.75 -18.50
C ALA A 379 20.07 2.94 -18.97
N GLY A 380 19.86 1.80 -19.63
CA GLY A 380 20.91 0.85 -19.97
C GLY A 380 21.27 -0.09 -18.80
N ARG A 381 21.93 -1.21 -19.13
CA ARG A 381 22.17 -2.33 -18.19
C ARG A 381 23.61 -2.36 -17.63
N ASP A 382 24.61 -2.03 -18.45
CA ASP A 382 26.01 -2.34 -18.13
C ASP A 382 26.53 -1.65 -16.86
N TRP A 383 26.11 -0.42 -16.60
CA TRP A 383 26.57 0.36 -15.45
C TRP A 383 25.89 -0.03 -14.13
N LEU A 384 24.83 -0.85 -14.16
CA LEU A 384 24.09 -1.26 -12.97
C LEU A 384 24.87 -2.29 -12.12
N TYR A 385 25.74 -3.09 -12.74
CA TYR A 385 26.47 -4.18 -12.10
C TYR A 385 27.27 -3.76 -10.86
N PRO A 386 28.18 -2.77 -10.90
CA PRO A 386 28.94 -2.35 -9.72
C PRO A 386 28.07 -1.96 -8.52
N TYR A 387 26.95 -1.26 -8.75
CA TYR A 387 26.08 -0.79 -7.68
C TYR A 387 25.30 -1.93 -7.05
N LEU A 388 24.76 -2.85 -7.85
CA LEU A 388 24.07 -4.03 -7.34
C LEU A 388 25.03 -4.98 -6.59
N ILE A 389 26.25 -5.19 -7.10
CA ILE A 389 27.28 -5.99 -6.41
C ILE A 389 27.66 -5.34 -5.09
N TYR A 390 27.80 -4.00 -5.05
CA TYR A 390 28.02 -3.27 -3.81
C TYR A 390 26.88 -3.50 -2.81
N SER A 391 25.62 -3.41 -3.25
CA SER A 391 24.43 -3.63 -2.43
C SER A 391 24.27 -5.05 -1.88
N LEU A 392 24.99 -6.05 -2.40
CA LEU A 392 25.06 -7.37 -1.76
C LEU A 392 25.76 -7.34 -0.39
N ASN A 393 26.46 -6.25 -0.05
CA ASN A 393 27.05 -6.03 1.27
C ASN A 393 26.20 -5.12 2.18
N ASP A 394 24.98 -4.77 1.78
CA ASP A 394 24.11 -3.92 2.58
C ASP A 394 23.77 -4.58 3.93
N PRO A 395 23.74 -3.82 5.05
CA PRO A 395 23.33 -4.38 6.34
C PRO A 395 21.91 -4.97 6.34
N TYR A 396 21.00 -4.46 5.52
CA TYR A 396 19.61 -4.90 5.45
C TYR A 396 19.46 -6.09 4.50
N ALA A 397 18.90 -7.19 5.01
CA ALA A 397 18.69 -8.41 4.22
C ALA A 397 17.79 -8.19 3.00
N ALA A 398 16.75 -7.36 3.13
CA ALA A 398 15.86 -7.01 2.03
C ALA A 398 16.60 -6.31 0.87
N VAL A 399 17.54 -5.41 1.16
CA VAL A 399 18.35 -4.74 0.14
C VAL A 399 19.24 -5.75 -0.58
N ARG A 400 19.92 -6.64 0.16
CA ARG A 400 20.74 -7.70 -0.45
C ARG A 400 19.91 -8.64 -1.33
N PHE A 401 18.69 -8.97 -0.89
CA PHE A 401 17.79 -9.84 -1.62
C PHE A 401 17.35 -9.22 -2.95
N ASP A 402 16.90 -7.97 -2.94
CA ASP A 402 16.53 -7.27 -4.18
C ASP A 402 17.74 -7.03 -5.08
N ALA A 403 18.92 -6.74 -4.53
CA ALA A 403 20.14 -6.62 -5.31
C ALA A 403 20.50 -7.94 -6.03
N TRP A 404 20.42 -9.07 -5.31
CA TRP A 404 20.61 -10.41 -5.89
C TRP A 404 19.59 -10.69 -7.00
N LYS A 405 18.30 -10.42 -6.77
CA LYS A 405 17.26 -10.61 -7.80
C LYS A 405 17.52 -9.74 -9.03
N SER A 406 17.86 -8.47 -8.84
CA SER A 406 18.13 -7.56 -9.94
C SER A 406 19.35 -7.98 -10.74
N LEU A 407 20.41 -8.50 -10.12
CA LEU A 407 21.56 -9.06 -10.84
C LEU A 407 21.18 -10.22 -11.76
N GLN A 408 20.26 -11.08 -11.33
CA GLN A 408 19.78 -12.20 -12.16
C GLN A 408 19.08 -11.73 -13.43
N THR A 409 18.51 -10.52 -13.42
CA THR A 409 17.87 -9.93 -14.60
C THR A 409 18.85 -9.27 -15.57
N LEU A 410 20.14 -9.15 -15.24
CA LEU A 410 21.16 -8.53 -16.09
C LEU A 410 21.93 -9.52 -16.98
N VAL A 411 21.81 -10.83 -16.68
CA VAL A 411 22.46 -11.93 -17.41
C VAL A 411 21.74 -12.25 -18.72
#